data_AF-A0A2C6MCT3-F1
#
_entry.id   AF-A0A2C6MCT3-F1
#
_cell.length_a   1.000
_cell.length_b   1.000
_cell.length_c   1.000
_cell.angle_alpha   90.00
_cell.angle_beta   90.00
_cell.angle_gamma   90.00
#
_symmetry.space_group_name_H-M   'P 1'
#
loop_
_entity.id
_entity.type
_entity.pdbx_description
1 polymer ?
#
loop_
_entity_poly.entity_id
_entity_poly.type
_entity_poly.pdbx_seq_one_letter_code
_entity_poly.pdbx_strand_id
1 'polypeptide(L)'
;MPVLNKLVKPRLVGGEVFAQNEMFDCQIYSNELPYIRFPHPVDGQPARNWWDKWSVSVDYNGETGLSHLFQVSDYQEQLSIKEHYFLLPLGSPNLLHKKVGRIKLKIKGPIGYDAILQFIAFPPINFRLLGNNLWPVGMTGSPNIKFLWTMPKQYGLSLSAASSRALNEKDTDRGYRQTTGELLASALNIAGELHCGPSESYGFVKDARQVRWGWVGLDQRGTVQWETSVRKINLLDWENNPDTTLVIQFTNEISSAYRGEITLRDVTRKELYTVVFDLSKTKYHKFTLSRWHDAVAASPSPTLRFLIRIFEGNTLLTEFCPAEVVKKWEVTNLQVLPEDMRGCSFSTCNVFWEESFRIIGKTLRVWSVWRPWEEPRTFEIGDNDRAIGIELSSDDLNPASIVLKSLSHRSWTSFLKTRW
;
A
#
# COMPACT_ATOMS: atom_id res chain seq x y z
N MET A 1 -0.35 36.61 -25.54
CA MET A 1 -0.96 36.69 -24.20
C MET A 1 0.05 36.16 -23.19
N PRO A 2 0.47 36.93 -22.18
CA PRO A 2 1.38 36.44 -21.18
C PRO A 2 0.65 35.37 -20.36
N VAL A 3 1.30 34.21 -20.20
CA VAL A 3 0.85 33.16 -19.28
C VAL A 3 0.74 33.80 -17.90
N LEU A 4 -0.47 33.86 -17.34
CA LEU A 4 -0.66 34.18 -15.93
C LEU A 4 0.16 33.15 -15.14
N ASN A 5 1.33 33.55 -14.65
CA ASN A 5 2.12 32.75 -13.73
C ASN A 5 1.20 32.41 -12.56
N LYS A 6 0.86 31.12 -12.39
CA LYS A 6 0.08 30.65 -11.25
C LYS A 6 0.77 31.15 -9.98
N LEU A 7 0.04 31.94 -9.18
CA LEU A 7 0.52 32.42 -7.88
C LEU A 7 0.91 31.23 -7.02
N VAL A 8 2.20 31.09 -6.72
CA VAL A 8 2.72 30.02 -5.85
C VAL A 8 2.59 30.48 -4.41
N LYS A 9 1.73 29.83 -3.63
CA LYS A 9 1.55 30.14 -2.21
C LYS A 9 2.73 29.62 -1.35
N PRO A 10 2.97 30.22 -0.17
CA PRO A 10 3.89 29.66 0.81
C PRO A 10 3.58 28.21 1.15
N ARG A 11 4.61 27.41 1.41
CA ARG A 11 4.49 25.99 1.75
C ARG A 11 5.64 25.51 2.62
N LEU A 12 5.41 24.42 3.36
CA LEU A 12 6.47 23.72 4.10
C LEU A 12 7.35 22.93 3.12
N VAL A 13 8.66 22.95 3.34
CA VAL A 13 9.65 22.18 2.58
C VAL A 13 10.79 21.71 3.49
N GLY A 14 11.45 20.61 3.14
CA GLY A 14 12.55 20.06 3.96
C GLY A 14 12.07 19.46 5.29
N GLY A 15 12.99 19.35 6.26
CA GLY A 15 12.76 18.70 7.55
C GLY A 15 12.73 17.18 7.46
N GLU A 16 12.81 16.50 8.61
CA GLU A 16 12.74 15.04 8.69
C GLU A 16 11.30 14.62 9.03
N VAL A 17 10.56 14.19 8.00
CA VAL A 17 9.19 13.68 8.17
C VAL A 17 9.24 12.33 8.86
N PHE A 18 8.71 12.28 10.07
CA PHE A 18 8.69 11.08 10.90
C PHE A 18 7.53 10.15 10.53
N ALA A 19 6.34 10.71 10.38
CA ALA A 19 5.08 9.99 10.19
C ALA A 19 3.99 10.93 9.62
N GLN A 20 2.83 10.36 9.29
CA GLN A 20 1.61 11.11 9.05
C GLN A 20 0.66 10.98 10.25
N ASN A 21 -0.10 12.04 10.51
CA ASN A 21 -1.17 12.01 11.50
C ASN A 21 -2.52 11.81 10.78
N GLU A 22 -3.21 10.70 11.06
CA GLU A 22 -4.50 10.39 10.42
C GLU A 22 -5.64 11.32 10.88
N MET A 23 -5.61 11.80 12.12
CA MET A 23 -6.70 12.63 12.67
C MET A 23 -6.71 14.06 12.12
N PHE A 24 -5.53 14.60 11.80
CA PHE A 24 -5.36 16.00 11.42
C PHE A 24 -4.90 16.22 9.98
N ASP A 25 -4.72 15.13 9.21
CA ASP A 25 -4.21 15.14 7.83
C ASP A 25 -2.98 16.07 7.66
N CYS A 26 -2.02 15.93 8.57
CA CYS A 26 -0.81 16.74 8.57
C CYS A 26 0.44 15.89 8.82
N GLN A 27 1.59 16.41 8.40
CA GLN A 27 2.87 15.75 8.57
C GLN A 27 3.39 15.94 9.99
N ILE A 28 4.00 14.88 10.51
CA ILE A 28 4.72 14.88 11.78
C ILE A 28 6.22 14.97 11.47
N TYR A 29 6.89 15.97 12.04
CA TYR A 29 8.33 16.18 11.90
C TYR A 29 9.04 15.83 13.22
N SER A 30 10.17 15.15 13.15
CA SER A 30 11.02 14.84 14.31
C SER A 30 12.47 15.12 13.96
N ASN A 31 13.32 15.38 14.95
CA ASN A 31 14.74 15.76 14.83
C ASN A 31 14.99 17.11 14.12
N GLU A 32 14.45 17.31 12.91
CA GLU A 32 14.57 18.53 12.11
C GLU A 32 13.20 19.06 11.66
N LEU A 33 12.89 20.30 12.05
CA LEU A 33 11.68 21.00 11.61
C LEU A 33 11.80 21.51 10.17
N PRO A 34 10.66 21.65 9.45
CA PRO A 34 10.68 22.11 8.07
C PRO A 34 11.01 23.62 7.97
N TYR A 35 11.19 24.06 6.73
CA TYR A 35 11.34 25.46 6.37
C TYR A 35 10.01 25.98 5.81
N ILE A 36 9.70 27.26 6.05
CA ILE A 36 8.68 27.94 5.24
C ILE A 36 9.35 28.44 3.97
N ARG A 37 8.86 27.99 2.81
CA ARG A 37 9.24 28.55 1.51
C ARG A 37 8.28 29.65 1.13
N PHE A 38 8.79 30.87 1.06
CA PHE A 38 8.05 32.03 0.58
C PHE A 38 8.42 32.32 -0.88
N PRO A 39 7.44 32.61 -1.75
CA PRO A 39 7.70 33.00 -3.13
C PRO A 39 8.36 34.38 -3.19
N HIS A 40 9.28 34.54 -4.14
CA HIS A 40 9.90 35.82 -4.47
C HIS A 40 9.63 36.12 -5.95
N PRO A 41 8.99 37.25 -6.33
CA PRO A 41 8.77 37.58 -7.73
C PRO A 41 10.09 37.89 -8.41
N VAL A 42 10.21 37.46 -9.66
CA VAL A 42 11.42 37.58 -10.48
C VAL A 42 11.58 38.99 -11.07
N ASP A 43 10.56 39.85 -10.94
CA ASP A 43 10.47 41.11 -11.68
C ASP A 43 11.27 42.23 -11.02
N GLY A 44 12.59 42.22 -11.21
CA GLY A 44 13.49 43.39 -11.18
C GLY A 44 13.60 44.20 -9.88
N GLN A 45 12.82 43.86 -8.84
CA GLN A 45 12.93 44.48 -7.53
C GLN A 45 14.05 43.81 -6.72
N PRO A 46 14.91 44.58 -6.05
CA PRO A 46 15.93 44.01 -5.18
C PRO A 46 15.27 43.15 -4.11
N ALA A 47 15.79 41.94 -3.89
CA ALA A 47 15.27 40.98 -2.92
C ALA A 47 15.17 41.53 -1.48
N ARG A 48 15.89 42.62 -1.20
CA ARG A 48 16.09 43.22 0.11
C ARG A 48 14.83 43.74 0.83
N ASN A 49 13.68 43.86 0.17
CA ASN A 49 12.47 44.43 0.78
C ASN A 49 11.25 43.50 0.72
N TRP A 50 11.41 42.26 0.22
CA TRP A 50 10.26 41.38 0.01
C TRP A 50 9.86 40.63 1.29
N TRP A 51 10.80 40.27 2.15
CA TRP A 51 10.51 39.63 3.44
C TRP A 51 9.75 40.56 4.41
N ASP A 52 9.90 41.89 4.29
CA ASP A 52 9.17 42.88 5.12
C ASP A 52 7.65 42.85 4.88
N LYS A 53 7.22 42.26 3.76
CA LYS A 53 5.80 42.16 3.38
C LYS A 53 5.11 40.93 3.97
N TRP A 54 5.84 40.09 4.69
CA TRP A 54 5.33 38.84 5.21
C TRP A 54 5.30 38.87 6.73
N SER A 55 4.11 38.62 7.27
CA SER A 55 3.93 38.36 8.69
C SER A 55 3.48 36.93 8.92
N VAL A 56 3.99 36.33 9.98
CA VAL A 56 3.67 34.96 10.37
C VAL A 56 3.17 34.98 11.79
N SER A 57 1.95 34.47 11.98
CA SER A 57 1.41 34.16 13.30
C SER A 57 1.54 32.66 13.54
N VAL A 58 2.24 32.30 14.61
CA VAL A 58 2.40 30.94 15.09
C VAL A 58 1.43 30.72 16.23
N ASP A 59 0.63 29.67 16.11
CA ASP A 59 -0.33 29.21 17.10
C ASP A 59 0.07 27.78 17.52
N TYR A 60 0.33 27.60 18.81
CA TYR A 60 0.77 26.34 19.42
C TYR A 60 -0.39 25.68 20.15
N ASN A 61 -0.59 24.38 19.91
CA ASN A 61 -1.58 23.52 20.57
C ASN A 61 -3.05 23.97 20.45
N GLY A 62 -3.35 25.03 19.70
CA GLY A 62 -4.72 25.52 19.49
C GLY A 62 -5.37 26.11 20.76
N GLU A 63 -4.63 26.14 21.88
CA GLU A 63 -5.04 26.83 23.09
C GLU A 63 -4.71 28.32 22.93
N THR A 64 -5.76 29.14 23.02
CA THR A 64 -5.68 30.60 22.98
C THR A 64 -4.81 31.11 24.13
N GLY A 65 -3.53 31.35 23.88
CA GLY A 65 -2.64 31.94 24.90
C GLY A 65 -1.20 32.19 24.48
N LEU A 66 -0.64 31.37 23.58
CA LEU A 66 0.76 31.50 23.13
C LEU A 66 0.83 31.72 21.62
N SER A 67 0.26 32.83 21.13
CA SER A 67 0.42 33.22 19.73
C SER A 67 1.65 34.12 19.56
N HIS A 68 2.64 33.68 18.80
CA HIS A 68 3.79 34.52 18.44
C HIS A 68 3.57 35.11 17.06
N LEU A 69 3.52 36.43 16.96
CA LEU A 69 3.44 37.15 15.69
C LEU A 69 4.79 37.81 15.42
N PHE A 70 5.33 37.59 14.22
CA PHE A 70 6.59 38.22 13.81
C PHE A 70 6.52 38.60 12.33
N GLN A 71 7.38 39.54 11.93
CA GLN A 71 7.67 39.83 10.54
C GLN A 71 8.84 38.96 10.08
N VAL A 72 8.82 38.48 8.83
CA VAL A 72 9.93 37.63 8.34
C VAL A 72 11.26 38.39 8.33
N SER A 73 11.22 39.72 8.21
CA SER A 73 12.37 40.62 8.36
C SER A 73 13.11 40.44 9.68
N ASP A 74 12.42 40.07 10.76
CA ASP A 74 12.99 39.88 12.09
C ASP A 74 13.99 38.71 12.13
N TYR A 75 13.95 37.85 11.10
CA TYR A 75 14.79 36.67 10.95
C TYR A 75 15.71 36.74 9.72
N GLN A 76 15.97 37.93 9.18
CA GLN A 76 16.74 38.12 7.94
C GLN A 76 18.09 37.38 7.91
N GLU A 77 18.80 37.32 9.04
CA GLU A 77 20.12 36.67 9.15
C GLU A 77 20.04 35.14 9.04
N GLN A 78 18.85 34.58 9.23
CA GLN A 78 18.58 33.14 9.19
C GLN A 78 17.95 32.71 7.86
N LEU A 79 17.60 33.67 6.99
CA LEU A 79 16.98 33.38 5.70
C LEU A 79 17.99 32.82 4.72
N SER A 80 17.64 31.69 4.11
CA SER A 80 18.34 31.21 2.91
C SER A 80 17.65 31.76 1.67
N ILE A 81 18.28 32.74 1.02
CA ILE A 81 17.76 33.39 -0.19
C ILE A 81 18.18 32.59 -1.42
N LYS A 82 17.22 32.29 -2.30
CA LYS A 82 17.40 31.65 -3.61
C LYS A 82 16.78 32.55 -4.69
N GLU A 83 17.04 32.25 -5.96
CA GLU A 83 16.65 33.11 -7.09
C GLU A 83 15.14 33.47 -7.14
N HIS A 84 14.26 32.57 -6.69
CA HIS A 84 12.80 32.72 -6.81
C HIS A 84 12.05 32.49 -5.50
N TYR A 85 12.76 32.34 -4.39
CA TYR A 85 12.16 32.12 -3.07
C TYR A 85 13.18 32.36 -1.97
N PHE A 86 12.68 32.54 -0.75
CA PHE A 86 13.51 32.47 0.45
C PHE A 86 12.94 31.43 1.42
N LEU A 87 13.83 30.85 2.22
CA LEU A 87 13.51 29.82 3.20
C LEU A 87 13.73 30.37 4.61
N LEU A 88 12.69 30.26 5.44
CA LEU A 88 12.78 30.52 6.88
C LEU A 88 12.87 29.18 7.64
N PRO A 89 14.00 28.86 8.28
CA PRO A 89 14.12 27.66 9.13
C PRO A 89 13.24 27.78 10.38
N LEU A 90 12.24 26.90 10.52
CA LEU A 90 11.39 26.91 11.72
C LEU A 90 12.11 26.36 12.96
N GLY A 91 13.13 25.52 12.76
CA GLY A 91 13.96 24.95 13.83
C GLY A 91 14.92 25.94 14.48
N SER A 92 14.96 27.20 14.03
CA SER A 92 15.84 28.22 14.57
C SER A 92 15.64 28.46 16.07
N PRO A 93 16.72 28.76 16.83
CA PRO A 93 16.68 28.99 18.28
C PRO A 93 15.59 29.97 18.73
N ASN A 94 15.32 30.99 17.91
CA ASN A 94 14.41 32.08 18.22
C ASN A 94 12.99 31.89 17.66
N LEU A 95 12.66 30.73 17.09
CA LEU A 95 11.33 30.41 16.53
C LEU A 95 10.69 29.24 17.25
N LEU A 96 10.87 28.02 16.74
CA LEU A 96 10.20 26.81 17.23
C LEU A 96 11.21 25.81 17.81
N HIS A 97 12.43 26.23 18.14
CA HIS A 97 13.45 25.33 18.69
C HIS A 97 12.94 24.62 19.94
N LYS A 98 13.04 23.27 19.93
CA LYS A 98 12.56 22.37 21.00
C LYS A 98 11.06 22.47 21.31
N LYS A 99 10.26 23.13 20.47
CA LYS A 99 8.80 23.12 20.61
C LYS A 99 8.27 21.78 20.14
N VAL A 100 7.38 21.21 20.95
CA VAL A 100 6.71 19.94 20.69
C VAL A 100 5.21 20.21 20.72
N GLY A 101 4.47 19.59 19.81
CA GLY A 101 3.03 19.69 19.74
C GLY A 101 2.52 20.19 18.40
N ARG A 102 1.25 20.57 18.36
CA ARG A 102 0.58 21.03 17.14
C ARG A 102 0.96 22.47 16.84
N ILE A 103 1.34 22.74 15.60
CA ILE A 103 1.76 24.06 15.16
C ILE A 103 0.92 24.48 13.96
N LYS A 104 0.27 25.64 14.08
CA LYS A 104 -0.48 26.28 13.01
C LYS A 104 0.16 27.63 12.68
N LEU A 105 0.57 27.78 11.43
CA LEU A 105 1.16 29.00 10.91
C LEU A 105 0.12 29.71 10.04
N LYS A 106 -0.25 30.93 10.42
CA LYS A 106 -1.05 31.84 9.60
C LYS A 106 -0.11 32.85 8.96
N ILE A 107 0.11 32.70 7.66
CA ILE A 107 1.00 33.54 6.88
C ILE A 107 0.17 34.58 6.14
N LYS A 108 0.47 35.86 6.38
CA LYS A 108 -0.09 36.98 5.64
C LYS A 108 1.00 37.62 4.79
N GLY A 109 0.71 37.78 3.50
CA GLY A 109 1.65 38.33 2.55
C GLY A 109 1.01 39.35 1.62
N PRO A 110 1.66 39.66 0.49
CA PRO A 110 1.06 40.40 -0.60
C PRO A 110 -0.22 39.73 -1.10
N ILE A 111 -1.09 40.51 -1.75
CA ILE A 111 -2.42 40.07 -2.21
C ILE A 111 -2.34 38.72 -2.96
N GLY A 112 -3.13 37.75 -2.51
CA GLY A 112 -3.23 36.41 -3.12
C GLY A 112 -2.26 35.36 -2.57
N TYR A 113 -1.34 35.74 -1.68
CA TYR A 113 -0.31 34.84 -1.13
C TYR A 113 -0.57 34.32 0.28
N ASP A 114 -1.69 34.69 0.91
CA ASP A 114 -2.04 34.20 2.23
C ASP A 114 -2.15 32.66 2.26
N ALA A 115 -1.61 32.08 3.32
CA ALA A 115 -1.56 30.64 3.52
C ALA A 115 -1.72 30.25 4.98
N ILE A 116 -2.32 29.08 5.21
CA ILE A 116 -2.38 28.43 6.52
C ILE A 116 -1.63 27.10 6.39
N LEU A 117 -0.56 26.94 7.16
CA LEU A 117 0.24 25.71 7.20
C LEU A 117 0.06 25.07 8.57
N GLN A 118 -0.05 23.74 8.61
CA GLN A 118 -0.25 22.98 9.84
C GLN A 118 0.65 21.75 9.84
N PHE A 119 1.29 21.47 10.97
CA PHE A 119 2.10 20.27 11.19
C PHE A 119 2.21 19.98 12.69
N ILE A 120 2.77 18.83 13.02
CA ILE A 120 3.06 18.45 14.41
C ILE A 120 4.58 18.30 14.56
N ALA A 121 5.15 18.95 15.58
CA ALA A 121 6.54 18.79 15.95
C ALA A 121 6.65 17.73 17.06
N PHE A 122 7.39 16.67 16.79
CA PHE A 122 7.75 15.65 17.77
C PHE A 122 9.10 16.00 18.42
N PRO A 123 9.35 15.50 19.65
CA PRO A 123 10.70 15.53 20.20
C PRO A 123 11.66 14.75 19.29
N PRO A 124 12.98 14.89 19.49
CA PRO A 124 13.95 14.08 18.78
C PRO A 124 13.68 12.59 19.03
N ILE A 125 13.31 11.85 17.98
CA ILE A 125 12.99 10.43 18.02
C ILE A 125 13.87 9.75 16.99
N ASN A 126 14.63 8.76 17.45
CA ASN A 126 15.32 7.84 16.57
C ASN A 126 14.52 6.54 16.48
N PHE A 127 14.03 6.24 15.28
CA PHE A 127 13.36 4.99 14.98
C PHE A 127 14.23 4.14 14.06
N ARG A 128 14.42 2.88 14.42
CA ARG A 128 15.05 1.89 13.54
C ARG A 128 14.35 0.55 13.63
N LEU A 129 14.25 -0.12 12.49
CA LEU A 129 13.91 -1.54 12.45
C LEU A 129 15.15 -2.35 12.87
N LEU A 130 14.95 -3.40 13.67
CA LEU A 130 16.00 -4.29 14.11
C LEU A 130 16.07 -5.48 13.16
N GLY A 131 17.27 -5.76 12.63
CA GLY A 131 17.51 -6.81 11.63
C GLY A 131 17.30 -6.36 10.18
N ASN A 132 17.65 -7.23 9.24
CA ASN A 132 17.50 -6.99 7.79
C ASN A 132 16.04 -7.21 7.34
N ASN A 133 15.12 -6.48 7.95
CA ASN A 133 13.69 -6.61 7.73
C ASN A 133 13.24 -5.71 6.58
N LEU A 134 13.60 -6.12 5.35
CA LEU A 134 13.19 -5.48 4.09
C LEU A 134 11.71 -5.78 3.75
N TRP A 135 10.81 -5.84 4.73
CA TRP A 135 9.51 -6.54 4.67
C TRP A 135 8.80 -6.50 3.31
N PRO A 136 8.72 -7.67 2.66
CA PRO A 136 7.44 -8.37 2.57
C PRO A 136 7.63 -9.87 2.80
N VAL A 137 6.72 -10.54 3.51
CA VAL A 137 6.93 -11.96 3.85
C VAL A 137 6.21 -12.84 2.86
N GLY A 138 6.99 -13.71 2.21
CA GLY A 138 6.52 -14.72 1.28
C GLY A 138 5.70 -15.85 1.89
N MET A 139 5.84 -17.03 1.29
CA MET A 139 5.00 -18.23 1.50
C MET A 139 5.07 -18.87 2.90
N THR A 140 5.99 -18.46 3.77
CA THR A 140 6.33 -19.18 5.01
C THR A 140 5.77 -18.56 6.29
N GLY A 141 4.98 -17.48 6.18
CA GLY A 141 4.43 -16.78 7.34
C GLY A 141 5.42 -15.77 7.94
N SER A 142 4.84 -14.69 8.46
CA SER A 142 5.48 -13.46 8.89
C SER A 142 6.14 -13.57 10.28
N PRO A 143 7.47 -13.51 10.43
CA PRO A 143 8.08 -13.30 11.75
C PRO A 143 7.76 -11.89 12.25
N ASN A 144 7.54 -11.70 13.55
CA ASN A 144 7.30 -10.36 14.09
C ASN A 144 8.51 -9.43 13.81
N ILE A 145 8.25 -8.23 13.27
CA ILE A 145 9.32 -7.26 12.98
C ILE A 145 9.69 -6.56 14.28
N LYS A 146 10.93 -6.77 14.73
CA LYS A 146 11.45 -6.04 15.87
C LYS A 146 11.84 -4.62 15.48
N PHE A 147 11.60 -3.67 16.34
CA PHE A 147 12.00 -2.28 16.16
C PHE A 147 12.49 -1.67 17.48
N LEU A 148 13.24 -0.58 17.37
CA LEU A 148 13.72 0.21 18.49
C LEU A 148 13.36 1.68 18.29
N TRP A 149 12.77 2.26 19.33
CA TRP A 149 12.57 3.69 19.49
C TRP A 149 13.52 4.22 20.55
N THR A 150 14.13 5.37 20.30
CA THR A 150 14.88 6.13 21.30
C THR A 150 14.35 7.55 21.35
N MET A 151 13.93 8.02 22.53
CA MET A 151 13.36 9.36 22.74
C MET A 151 13.70 9.90 24.14
N PRO A 152 13.56 11.20 24.42
CA PRO A 152 13.83 11.75 25.76
C PRO A 152 12.85 11.20 26.81
N LYS A 153 13.32 10.92 28.04
CA LYS A 153 12.54 10.26 29.11
C LYS A 153 11.29 11.02 29.59
N GLN A 154 11.25 12.32 29.35
CA GLN A 154 10.12 13.17 29.71
C GLN A 154 8.87 12.93 28.84
N TYR A 155 9.01 12.20 27.73
CA TYR A 155 7.92 11.82 26.85
C TYR A 155 7.52 10.35 27.06
N GLY A 156 6.24 10.05 26.88
CA GLY A 156 5.71 8.69 26.88
C GLY A 156 5.38 8.22 25.46
N LEU A 157 5.44 6.91 25.25
CA LEU A 157 5.02 6.29 24.00
C LEU A 157 4.03 5.17 24.32
N SER A 158 2.86 5.20 23.69
CA SER A 158 1.90 4.09 23.74
C SER A 158 1.70 3.55 22.34
N LEU A 159 1.95 2.26 22.17
CA LEU A 159 1.79 1.58 20.90
C LEU A 159 0.41 0.94 20.83
N SER A 160 -0.23 1.00 19.67
CA SER A 160 -1.51 0.34 19.44
C SER A 160 -1.31 -1.18 19.44
N ALA A 161 -2.04 -1.88 20.30
CA ALA A 161 -2.04 -3.34 20.39
C ALA A 161 -2.53 -4.02 19.10
N ALA A 162 -3.29 -3.30 18.27
CA ALA A 162 -3.77 -3.80 16.98
C ALA A 162 -2.64 -3.91 15.94
N SER A 163 -1.60 -3.07 16.03
CA SER A 163 -0.48 -3.07 15.09
C SER A 163 0.81 -3.65 15.67
N SER A 164 1.01 -3.50 16.97
CA SER A 164 2.32 -3.68 17.58
C SER A 164 2.24 -4.01 19.06
N ARG A 165 3.29 -4.63 19.58
CA ARG A 165 3.45 -4.94 20.99
C ARG A 165 4.76 -4.37 21.50
N ALA A 166 4.72 -3.59 22.58
CA ALA A 166 5.93 -3.23 23.32
C ALA A 166 6.48 -4.48 24.03
N LEU A 167 7.78 -4.75 23.87
CA LEU A 167 8.46 -5.88 24.50
C LEU A 167 9.18 -5.47 25.77
N ASN A 168 9.89 -4.34 25.71
CA ASN A 168 10.72 -3.86 26.80
C ASN A 168 10.91 -2.35 26.68
N GLU A 169 10.92 -1.68 27.83
CA GLU A 169 11.27 -0.27 27.97
C GLU A 169 12.43 -0.15 28.93
N LYS A 170 13.51 0.51 28.47
CA LYS A 170 14.69 0.76 29.28
C LYS A 170 15.07 2.22 29.23
N ASP A 171 15.24 2.78 30.42
CA ASP A 171 15.84 4.08 30.60
C ASP A 171 17.37 3.99 30.45
N THR A 172 17.94 4.88 29.64
CA THR A 172 19.39 5.01 29.44
C THR A 172 19.98 6.06 30.38
N ASP A 173 21.27 5.98 30.66
CA ASP A 173 21.96 6.94 31.56
C ASP A 173 22.02 8.36 30.98
N ARG A 174 21.78 8.53 29.68
CA ARG A 174 21.83 9.81 28.96
C ARG A 174 20.51 10.58 28.92
N GLY A 175 19.53 10.21 29.75
CA GLY A 175 18.23 10.89 29.77
C GLY A 175 17.28 10.50 28.63
N TYR A 176 17.55 9.39 27.93
CA TYR A 176 16.66 8.83 26.91
C TYR A 176 15.98 7.55 27.39
N ARG A 177 14.76 7.29 26.91
CA ARG A 177 14.05 6.03 27.01
C ARG A 177 14.16 5.28 25.68
N GLN A 178 14.42 3.98 25.79
CA GLN A 178 14.44 3.04 24.68
C GLN A 178 13.26 2.09 24.78
N THR A 179 12.39 2.10 23.78
CA THR A 179 11.27 1.16 23.69
C THR A 179 11.55 0.19 22.54
N THR A 180 11.70 -1.08 22.89
CA THR A 180 11.74 -2.17 21.91
C THR A 180 10.34 -2.73 21.74
N GLY A 181 9.95 -2.97 20.49
CA GLY A 181 8.65 -3.52 20.18
C GLY A 181 8.71 -4.48 19.01
N GLU A 182 7.59 -5.17 18.80
CA GLU A 182 7.33 -6.08 17.71
C GLU A 182 6.10 -5.61 16.93
N LEU A 183 6.24 -5.47 15.62
CA LEU A 183 5.11 -5.30 14.72
C LEU A 183 4.47 -6.68 14.49
N LEU A 184 3.15 -6.72 14.57
CA LEU A 184 2.40 -7.95 14.29
C LEU A 184 2.48 -8.30 12.81
N ALA A 185 2.50 -9.61 12.52
CA ALA A 185 2.57 -10.19 11.19
C ALA A 185 1.59 -9.60 10.15
N SER A 186 0.40 -9.18 10.60
CA SER A 186 -0.69 -8.63 9.77
C SER A 186 -0.67 -7.11 9.66
N ALA A 187 0.14 -6.41 10.46
CA ALA A 187 0.15 -4.96 10.53
C ALA A 187 1.11 -4.37 9.49
N LEU A 188 0.68 -3.26 8.85
CA LEU A 188 1.47 -2.57 7.82
C LEU A 188 2.22 -1.37 8.37
N ASN A 189 1.60 -0.73 9.36
CA ASN A 189 2.06 0.49 9.98
C ASN A 189 2.17 0.27 11.48
N ILE A 190 3.10 0.97 12.11
CA ILE A 190 3.14 1.12 13.56
C ILE A 190 2.24 2.32 13.88
N ALA A 191 1.12 2.06 14.53
CA ALA A 191 0.26 3.10 15.06
C ALA A 191 0.51 3.26 16.57
N GLY A 192 0.43 4.49 17.05
CA GLY A 192 0.57 4.77 18.48
C GLY A 192 0.29 6.23 18.81
N GLU A 193 0.49 6.56 20.07
CA GLU A 193 0.36 7.90 20.62
C GLU A 193 1.64 8.29 21.33
N LEU A 194 2.11 9.51 21.05
CA LEU A 194 3.17 10.15 21.80
C LEU A 194 2.55 11.03 22.89
N HIS A 195 2.95 10.82 24.14
CA HIS A 195 2.51 11.60 25.30
C HIS A 195 3.54 12.68 25.62
N CYS A 196 3.12 13.95 25.51
CA CYS A 196 3.97 15.13 25.72
C CYS A 196 3.74 15.83 27.06
N GLY A 197 2.75 15.36 27.83
CA GLY A 197 2.38 15.86 29.14
C GLY A 197 1.17 15.10 29.67
N PRO A 198 0.62 15.48 30.83
CA PRO A 198 -0.50 14.78 31.47
C PRO A 198 -1.81 14.85 30.67
N SER A 199 -1.95 15.78 29.71
CA SER A 199 -3.18 15.98 28.94
C SER A 199 -2.94 16.12 27.43
N GLU A 200 -1.70 15.96 26.97
CA GLU A 200 -1.34 16.10 25.56
C GLU A 200 -0.82 14.78 25.00
N SER A 201 -1.59 14.20 24.09
CA SER A 201 -1.16 13.06 23.27
C SER A 201 -1.36 13.32 21.78
N TYR A 202 -0.46 12.78 20.97
CA TYR A 202 -0.49 12.92 19.52
C TYR A 202 -0.40 11.55 18.86
N GLY A 203 -1.48 11.16 18.19
CA GLY A 203 -1.51 9.95 17.36
C GLY A 203 -0.52 10.04 16.19
N PHE A 204 0.06 8.91 15.82
CA PHE A 204 0.91 8.80 14.64
C PHE A 204 0.71 7.44 13.96
N VAL A 205 0.94 7.43 12.65
CA VAL A 205 1.03 6.21 11.86
C VAL A 205 2.33 6.23 11.08
N LYS A 206 3.22 5.30 11.41
CA LYS A 206 4.54 5.17 10.79
C LYS A 206 4.59 3.93 9.90
N ASP A 207 4.88 4.14 8.62
CA ASP A 207 5.13 3.03 7.69
C ASP A 207 6.38 2.27 8.15
N ALA A 208 6.21 0.97 8.41
CA ALA A 208 7.28 0.08 8.80
C ALA A 208 7.82 -0.73 7.61
N ARG A 209 7.21 -0.63 6.43
CA ARG A 209 7.60 -1.38 5.24
C ARG A 209 8.77 -0.68 4.57
N GLN A 210 9.92 -1.35 4.53
CA GLN A 210 11.04 -0.90 3.70
C GLN A 210 10.78 -1.12 2.21
N VAL A 211 9.94 -2.12 1.88
CA VAL A 211 9.59 -2.51 0.51
C VAL A 211 8.08 -2.65 0.41
N ARG A 212 7.49 -2.12 -0.64
CA ARG A 212 6.09 -2.36 -0.98
C ARG A 212 5.95 -2.63 -2.47
N TRP A 213 4.93 -3.40 -2.82
CA TRP A 213 4.63 -3.71 -4.22
C TRP A 213 3.18 -3.37 -4.51
N GLY A 214 2.91 -3.09 -5.77
CA GLY A 214 1.57 -2.77 -6.24
C GLY A 214 1.46 -2.92 -7.74
N TRP A 215 0.25 -2.75 -8.24
CA TRP A 215 -0.08 -2.97 -9.64
C TRP A 215 -0.63 -1.70 -10.28
N VAL A 216 -0.32 -1.53 -11.56
CA VAL A 216 -0.98 -0.56 -12.44
C VAL A 216 -1.60 -1.34 -13.58
N GLY A 217 -2.88 -1.11 -13.86
CA GLY A 217 -3.56 -1.67 -15.04
C GLY A 217 -4.39 -2.94 -14.83
N LEU A 218 -4.48 -3.49 -13.62
CA LEU A 218 -5.37 -4.64 -13.32
C LEU A 218 -6.83 -4.20 -13.03
N ASP A 219 -7.04 -3.25 -12.12
CA ASP A 219 -8.40 -2.85 -11.71
C ASP A 219 -8.75 -1.38 -12.05
N GLN A 220 -7.76 -0.48 -12.09
CA GLN A 220 -7.94 0.94 -12.41
C GLN A 220 -6.82 1.47 -13.31
N ARG A 221 -7.19 2.25 -14.35
CA ARG A 221 -6.20 2.86 -15.25
C ARG A 221 -5.51 4.04 -14.57
N GLY A 222 -4.20 3.90 -14.31
CA GLY A 222 -3.30 5.02 -14.03
C GLY A 222 -2.89 5.24 -12.57
N THR A 223 -3.48 4.54 -11.60
CA THR A 223 -3.08 4.61 -10.18
C THR A 223 -2.42 3.31 -9.72
N VAL A 224 -1.42 3.42 -8.83
CA VAL A 224 -0.77 2.23 -8.24
C VAL A 224 -1.65 1.73 -7.10
N GLN A 225 -2.08 0.48 -7.19
CA GLN A 225 -2.76 -0.22 -6.11
C GLN A 225 -1.74 -1.02 -5.30
N TRP A 226 -1.44 -0.55 -4.09
CA TRP A 226 -0.49 -1.20 -3.20
C TRP A 226 -1.10 -2.45 -2.57
N GLU A 227 -0.36 -3.55 -2.65
CA GLU A 227 -0.81 -4.85 -2.15
C GLU A 227 -0.23 -5.16 -0.77
N THR A 228 -0.94 -6.05 -0.09
CA THR A 228 -0.56 -6.58 1.23
C THR A 228 -0.42 -8.09 1.24
N SER A 229 -0.96 -8.74 0.21
CA SER A 229 -0.96 -10.18 0.04
C SER A 229 -0.61 -10.55 -1.40
N VAL A 230 -0.41 -11.84 -1.63
CA VAL A 230 -0.14 -12.39 -2.95
C VAL A 230 -1.34 -12.16 -3.86
N ARG A 231 -1.17 -11.43 -4.97
CA ARG A 231 -2.23 -11.22 -5.95
C ARG A 231 -2.40 -12.46 -6.82
N LYS A 232 -3.60 -13.02 -6.89
CA LYS A 232 -3.92 -14.05 -7.90
C LYS A 232 -4.36 -13.36 -9.19
N ILE A 233 -3.71 -13.70 -10.30
CA ILE A 233 -3.97 -13.16 -11.63
C ILE A 233 -4.37 -14.33 -12.52
N ASN A 234 -5.56 -14.26 -13.13
CA ASN A 234 -5.94 -15.25 -14.12
C ASN A 234 -5.18 -15.02 -15.44
N LEU A 235 -4.90 -16.09 -16.19
CA LEU A 235 -4.20 -16.00 -17.48
C LEU A 235 -4.93 -15.10 -18.50
N LEU A 236 -6.24 -15.14 -18.59
CA LEU A 236 -7.01 -14.27 -19.48
C LEU A 236 -6.93 -12.81 -19.05
N ASP A 237 -7.03 -12.53 -17.75
CA ASP A 237 -6.89 -11.17 -17.24
C ASP A 237 -5.50 -10.61 -17.57
N TRP A 238 -4.48 -11.46 -17.51
CA TRP A 238 -3.14 -11.12 -17.93
C TRP A 238 -3.07 -10.83 -19.43
N GLU A 239 -3.62 -11.71 -20.28
CA GLU A 239 -3.60 -11.58 -21.75
C GLU A 239 -4.39 -10.35 -22.22
N ASN A 240 -5.51 -10.04 -21.57
CA ASN A 240 -6.35 -8.88 -21.88
C ASN A 240 -5.76 -7.54 -21.40
N ASN A 241 -4.79 -7.57 -20.48
CA ASN A 241 -4.17 -6.36 -19.91
C ASN A 241 -2.64 -6.38 -20.10
N PRO A 242 -2.13 -6.27 -21.34
CA PRO A 242 -0.70 -6.39 -21.64
C PRO A 242 0.17 -5.29 -21.02
N ASP A 243 -0.43 -4.13 -20.72
CA ASP A 243 0.25 -2.98 -20.09
C ASP A 243 0.34 -3.09 -18.56
N THR A 244 -0.17 -4.19 -17.98
CA THR A 244 -0.11 -4.41 -16.54
C THR A 244 1.32 -4.34 -16.06
N THR A 245 1.55 -3.51 -15.05
CA THR A 245 2.89 -3.22 -14.53
C THR A 245 2.95 -3.50 -13.03
N LEU A 246 3.89 -4.34 -12.63
CA LEU A 246 4.31 -4.50 -11.25
C LEU A 246 5.20 -3.33 -10.86
N VAL A 247 4.84 -2.63 -9.79
CA VAL A 247 5.61 -1.53 -9.23
C VAL A 247 6.17 -1.97 -7.89
N ILE A 248 7.48 -1.88 -7.71
CA ILE A 248 8.17 -2.10 -6.44
C ILE A 248 8.68 -0.74 -5.96
N GLN A 249 8.42 -0.40 -4.71
CA GLN A 249 8.91 0.81 -4.08
C GLN A 249 9.68 0.52 -2.81
N PHE A 250 10.79 1.23 -2.67
CA PHE A 250 11.58 1.27 -1.44
C PHE A 250 11.30 2.57 -0.70
N THR A 251 10.99 2.51 0.59
CA THR A 251 10.52 3.69 1.34
C THR A 251 11.66 4.50 1.95
N ASN A 252 12.74 3.82 2.35
CA ASN A 252 13.92 4.40 2.98
C ASN A 252 15.07 4.61 1.99
N GLU A 253 15.98 5.52 2.33
CA GLU A 253 17.26 5.64 1.63
C GLU A 253 18.08 4.38 1.88
N ILE A 254 18.30 3.65 0.81
CA ILE A 254 19.01 2.38 0.79
C ILE A 254 20.50 2.72 0.66
N SER A 255 21.26 2.52 1.75
CA SER A 255 22.67 2.96 1.85
C SER A 255 23.67 2.02 1.19
N SER A 256 23.27 0.82 0.75
CA SER A 256 24.15 -0.15 0.08
C SER A 256 23.63 -0.56 -1.31
N ALA A 257 24.53 -1.12 -2.12
CA ALA A 257 24.22 -1.63 -3.45
C ALA A 257 23.45 -2.95 -3.36
N TYR A 258 22.15 -2.88 -3.05
CA TYR A 258 21.30 -4.07 -3.08
C TYR A 258 20.95 -4.45 -4.51
N ARG A 259 20.94 -5.76 -4.76
CA ARG A 259 20.50 -6.36 -6.02
C ARG A 259 19.14 -7.00 -5.82
N GLY A 260 18.22 -6.74 -6.74
CA GLY A 260 16.91 -7.34 -6.78
C GLY A 260 16.79 -8.32 -7.93
N GLU A 261 16.03 -9.39 -7.74
CA GLU A 261 15.71 -10.34 -8.80
C GLU A 261 14.21 -10.61 -8.81
N ILE A 262 13.61 -10.64 -10.00
CA ILE A 262 12.23 -11.09 -10.21
C ILE A 262 12.27 -12.37 -11.02
N THR A 263 11.89 -13.48 -10.40
CA THR A 263 11.90 -14.80 -10.99
C THR A 263 10.48 -15.33 -11.16
N LEU A 264 10.16 -15.78 -12.37
CA LEU A 264 8.97 -16.58 -12.63
C LEU A 264 9.29 -18.04 -12.35
N ARG A 265 8.53 -18.67 -11.47
CA ARG A 265 8.73 -20.05 -11.03
C ARG A 265 7.47 -20.87 -11.23
N ASP A 266 7.61 -22.15 -11.55
CA ASP A 266 6.48 -23.07 -11.58
C ASP A 266 6.19 -23.75 -10.23
N VAL A 267 5.14 -24.56 -10.17
CA VAL A 267 4.78 -25.32 -8.96
C VAL A 267 5.84 -26.35 -8.54
N THR A 268 6.67 -26.82 -9.47
CA THR A 268 7.77 -27.76 -9.22
C THR A 268 9.03 -27.08 -8.71
N ARG A 269 8.98 -25.76 -8.52
CA ARG A 269 10.11 -24.91 -8.12
C ARG A 269 11.16 -24.73 -9.22
N LYS A 270 10.85 -25.02 -10.48
CA LYS A 270 11.72 -24.70 -11.61
C LYS A 270 11.61 -23.21 -11.94
N GLU A 271 12.75 -22.55 -12.06
CA GLU A 271 12.84 -21.16 -12.50
C GLU A 271 12.73 -21.11 -14.02
N LEU A 272 11.79 -20.31 -14.51
CA LEU A 272 11.48 -20.20 -15.94
C LEU A 272 12.14 -18.98 -16.56
N TYR A 273 12.17 -17.86 -15.83
CA TYR A 273 12.68 -16.59 -16.32
C TYR A 273 13.03 -15.65 -15.16
N THR A 274 14.19 -14.99 -15.21
CA THR A 274 14.64 -14.08 -14.13
C THR A 274 15.08 -12.74 -14.71
N VAL A 275 14.66 -11.65 -14.05
CA VAL A 275 15.09 -10.28 -14.32
C VAL A 275 15.86 -9.75 -13.12
N VAL A 276 17.06 -9.23 -13.35
CA VAL A 276 17.89 -8.58 -12.32
C VAL A 276 17.69 -7.06 -12.38
N PHE A 277 17.63 -6.40 -11.23
CA PHE A 277 17.56 -4.96 -11.10
C PHE A 277 18.40 -4.43 -9.93
N ASP A 278 18.79 -3.16 -10.01
CA ASP A 278 19.64 -2.50 -9.02
C ASP A 278 18.81 -1.51 -8.20
N LEU A 279 18.72 -1.74 -6.89
CA LEU A 279 17.89 -0.95 -5.99
C LEU A 279 18.49 0.43 -5.69
N SER A 280 19.79 0.63 -5.92
CA SER A 280 20.47 1.89 -5.58
C SER A 280 20.10 3.05 -6.51
N LYS A 281 19.54 2.76 -7.69
CA LYS A 281 19.36 3.77 -8.74
C LYS A 281 18.09 4.60 -8.60
N THR A 282 17.01 4.02 -8.07
CA THR A 282 15.69 4.65 -8.09
C THR A 282 14.80 4.16 -6.95
N LYS A 283 13.98 5.05 -6.39
CA LYS A 283 12.98 4.69 -5.37
C LYS A 283 11.90 3.73 -5.88
N TYR A 284 11.62 3.74 -7.18
CA TYR A 284 10.55 2.99 -7.83
C TYR A 284 11.10 2.14 -8.97
N HIS A 285 10.76 0.86 -8.99
CA HIS A 285 11.06 -0.06 -10.09
C HIS A 285 9.76 -0.53 -10.72
N LYS A 286 9.70 -0.53 -12.05
CA LYS A 286 8.50 -0.87 -12.82
C LYS A 286 8.81 -2.01 -13.78
N PHE A 287 7.93 -3.01 -13.79
CA PHE A 287 8.07 -4.21 -14.60
C PHE A 287 6.76 -4.54 -15.30
N THR A 288 6.73 -4.39 -16.61
CA THR A 288 5.56 -4.75 -17.43
C THR A 288 5.48 -6.26 -17.58
N LEU A 289 4.29 -6.81 -17.36
CA LEU A 289 4.04 -8.25 -17.35
C LEU A 289 4.28 -8.93 -18.71
N SER A 290 4.10 -8.21 -19.81
CA SER A 290 4.39 -8.69 -21.17
C SER A 290 5.78 -9.31 -21.33
N ARG A 291 6.77 -8.90 -20.51
CA ARG A 291 8.12 -9.47 -20.50
C ARG A 291 8.18 -10.96 -20.16
N TRP A 292 7.18 -11.50 -19.47
CA TRP A 292 7.11 -12.92 -19.08
C TRP A 292 6.12 -13.73 -19.92
N HIS A 293 5.46 -13.11 -20.91
CA HIS A 293 4.38 -13.74 -21.68
C HIS A 293 4.80 -15.08 -22.30
N ASP A 294 5.95 -15.13 -22.97
CA ASP A 294 6.42 -16.35 -23.63
C ASP A 294 6.76 -17.46 -22.64
N ALA A 295 7.35 -17.12 -21.49
CA ALA A 295 7.66 -18.06 -20.42
C ALA A 295 6.38 -18.61 -19.76
N VAL A 296 5.35 -17.77 -19.61
CA VAL A 296 4.03 -18.17 -19.11
C VAL A 296 3.35 -19.10 -20.11
N ALA A 297 3.35 -18.76 -21.41
CA ALA A 297 2.74 -19.54 -22.47
C ALA A 297 3.38 -20.93 -22.61
N ALA A 298 4.72 -21.00 -22.64
CA ALA A 298 5.47 -22.23 -22.82
C ALA A 298 5.39 -23.20 -21.63
N SER A 299 5.07 -22.71 -20.43
CA SER A 299 5.03 -23.56 -19.24
C SER A 299 3.76 -24.43 -19.18
N PRO A 300 3.87 -25.76 -18.97
CA PRO A 300 2.71 -26.62 -18.77
C PRO A 300 2.11 -26.53 -17.35
N SER A 301 2.78 -25.80 -16.43
CA SER A 301 2.36 -25.70 -15.03
C SER A 301 0.99 -25.03 -14.89
N PRO A 302 0.07 -25.54 -14.05
CA PRO A 302 -1.25 -24.94 -13.85
C PRO A 302 -1.20 -23.58 -13.15
N THR A 303 -0.15 -23.34 -12.37
CA THR A 303 0.09 -22.09 -11.63
C THR A 303 1.55 -21.70 -11.75
N LEU A 304 1.82 -20.41 -11.85
CA LEU A 304 3.15 -19.82 -11.87
C LEU A 304 3.25 -18.74 -10.80
N ARG A 305 4.41 -18.57 -10.20
CA ARG A 305 4.65 -17.60 -9.12
C ARG A 305 5.71 -16.61 -9.54
N PHE A 306 5.42 -15.33 -9.35
CA PHE A 306 6.44 -14.30 -9.33
C PHE A 306 7.10 -14.34 -7.97
N LEU A 307 8.43 -14.42 -7.94
CA LEU A 307 9.23 -14.31 -6.74
C LEU A 307 10.15 -13.12 -6.86
N ILE A 308 10.13 -12.24 -5.87
CA ILE A 308 11.09 -11.16 -5.73
C ILE A 308 12.11 -11.57 -4.67
N ARG A 309 13.38 -11.51 -5.01
CA ARG A 309 14.51 -11.75 -4.11
C ARG A 309 15.34 -10.49 -3.99
N ILE A 310 15.79 -10.17 -2.78
CA ILE A 310 16.67 -9.03 -2.53
C ILE A 310 17.95 -9.52 -1.88
N PHE A 311 19.08 -9.08 -2.42
CA PHE A 311 20.41 -9.47 -2.02
C PHE A 311 21.25 -8.27 -1.59
N GLU A 312 22.10 -8.48 -0.60
CA GLU A 312 23.23 -7.61 -0.28
C GLU A 312 24.52 -8.35 -0.65
N GLY A 313 25.18 -7.91 -1.73
CA GLY A 313 26.23 -8.71 -2.35
C GLY A 313 25.68 -10.07 -2.81
N ASN A 314 26.16 -11.15 -2.19
CA ASN A 314 25.72 -12.53 -2.47
C ASN A 314 24.76 -13.08 -1.41
N THR A 315 24.45 -12.31 -0.35
CA THR A 315 23.59 -12.77 0.74
C THR A 315 22.13 -12.47 0.43
N LEU A 316 21.30 -13.50 0.35
CA LEU A 316 19.85 -13.35 0.23
C LEU A 316 19.29 -12.76 1.54
N LEU A 317 18.67 -11.59 1.44
CA LEU A 317 18.06 -10.91 2.58
C LEU A 317 16.59 -11.24 2.73
N THR A 318 15.84 -11.28 1.62
CA THR A 318 14.42 -11.60 1.64
C THR A 318 13.95 -12.18 0.30
N GLU A 319 12.93 -13.03 0.36
CA GLU A 319 12.21 -13.60 -0.78
C GLU A 319 10.69 -13.50 -0.54
N PHE A 320 9.93 -13.07 -1.55
CA PHE A 320 8.48 -12.96 -1.45
C PHE A 320 7.76 -13.13 -2.79
N CYS A 321 6.45 -13.43 -2.71
CA CYS A 321 5.64 -13.71 -3.89
C CYS A 321 4.63 -12.57 -4.13
N PRO A 322 4.89 -11.58 -5.00
CA PRO A 322 3.92 -10.52 -5.27
C PRO A 322 2.65 -11.01 -5.98
N ALA A 323 2.77 -12.06 -6.82
CA ALA A 323 1.63 -12.61 -7.55
C ALA A 323 1.78 -14.09 -7.94
N GLU A 324 0.62 -14.73 -8.11
CA GLU A 324 0.47 -16.03 -8.76
C GLU A 324 -0.35 -15.87 -10.04
N VAL A 325 0.15 -16.40 -11.16
CA VAL A 325 -0.59 -16.53 -12.40
C VAL A 325 -1.23 -17.90 -12.44
N VAL A 326 -2.55 -17.94 -12.51
CA VAL A 326 -3.31 -19.20 -12.54
C VAL A 326 -3.78 -19.44 -13.97
N LYS A 327 -3.28 -20.52 -14.58
CA LYS A 327 -3.62 -20.93 -15.96
C LYS A 327 -4.86 -21.81 -16.03
N LYS A 328 -5.17 -22.51 -14.94
CA LYS A 328 -6.31 -23.44 -14.85
C LYS A 328 -7.41 -22.87 -13.98
N TRP A 329 -8.64 -22.88 -14.49
CA TRP A 329 -9.80 -22.62 -13.65
C TRP A 329 -10.06 -23.81 -12.72
N GLU A 330 -10.16 -23.52 -11.42
CA GLU A 330 -10.53 -24.49 -10.41
C GLU A 330 -11.86 -24.10 -9.78
N VAL A 331 -12.82 -25.01 -9.93
CA VAL A 331 -14.14 -24.99 -9.32
C VAL A 331 -14.15 -26.01 -8.18
N THR A 332 -14.54 -25.56 -7.00
CA THR A 332 -14.71 -26.38 -5.80
C THR A 332 -16.16 -26.31 -5.33
N ASN A 333 -16.56 -27.23 -4.45
CA ASN A 333 -17.87 -27.20 -3.79
C ASN A 333 -19.06 -27.03 -4.76
N LEU A 334 -18.99 -27.66 -5.93
CA LEU A 334 -20.12 -27.73 -6.86
C LEU A 334 -21.24 -28.55 -6.21
N GLN A 335 -22.33 -27.91 -5.83
CA GLN A 335 -23.48 -28.49 -5.16
C GLN A 335 -24.74 -28.25 -5.98
N VAL A 336 -25.70 -29.16 -5.87
CA VAL A 336 -27.02 -29.02 -6.48
C VAL A 336 -28.04 -29.22 -5.38
N LEU A 337 -28.86 -28.22 -5.14
CA LEU A 337 -29.90 -28.24 -4.11
C LEU A 337 -31.27 -28.11 -4.79
N PRO A 338 -32.24 -28.97 -4.49
CA PRO A 338 -33.61 -28.80 -4.96
C PRO A 338 -34.23 -27.57 -4.28
N GLU A 339 -34.99 -26.78 -5.02
CA GLU A 339 -35.53 -25.51 -4.51
C GLU A 339 -36.75 -25.69 -3.60
N ASP A 340 -37.49 -26.80 -3.72
CA ASP A 340 -38.62 -27.10 -2.84
C ASP A 340 -38.83 -28.62 -2.63
N MET A 341 -38.88 -29.06 -1.37
CA MET A 341 -39.22 -30.44 -0.98
C MET A 341 -40.71 -30.63 -0.63
N ARG A 342 -41.58 -29.68 -0.98
CA ARG A 342 -43.00 -29.74 -0.66
C ARG A 342 -43.81 -30.27 -1.84
N GLY A 343 -43.83 -31.60 -1.97
CA GLY A 343 -44.80 -32.31 -2.82
C GLY A 343 -44.31 -32.65 -4.24
N CYS A 344 -43.65 -33.81 -4.36
CA CYS A 344 -43.65 -34.74 -5.50
C CYS A 344 -43.39 -34.27 -6.95
N SER A 345 -42.94 -33.06 -7.24
CA SER A 345 -42.38 -32.74 -8.56
C SER A 345 -41.21 -31.76 -8.45
N PHE A 346 -39.99 -32.28 -8.53
CA PHE A 346 -38.79 -31.44 -8.69
C PHE A 346 -38.85 -30.78 -10.07
N SER A 347 -39.12 -29.48 -10.12
CA SER A 347 -39.08 -28.71 -11.37
C SER A 347 -37.87 -27.79 -11.43
N THR A 348 -37.35 -27.35 -10.27
CA THR A 348 -36.22 -26.41 -10.19
C THR A 348 -35.14 -26.89 -9.22
N CYS A 349 -33.89 -26.71 -9.64
CA CYS A 349 -32.70 -27.02 -8.86
C CYS A 349 -31.75 -25.82 -8.90
N ASN A 350 -31.14 -25.50 -7.77
CA ASN A 350 -30.10 -24.49 -7.68
C ASN A 350 -28.72 -25.16 -7.67
N VAL A 351 -27.89 -24.78 -8.63
CA VAL A 351 -26.49 -25.22 -8.71
C VAL A 351 -25.61 -24.13 -8.13
N PHE A 352 -24.82 -24.47 -7.11
CA PHE A 352 -23.88 -23.59 -6.43
C PHE A 352 -22.45 -24.06 -6.66
N TRP A 353 -21.49 -23.14 -6.71
CA TRP A 353 -20.08 -23.50 -6.74
C TRP A 353 -19.22 -22.44 -6.07
N GLU A 354 -17.99 -22.84 -5.76
CA GLU A 354 -16.91 -21.94 -5.38
C GLU A 354 -15.87 -21.93 -6.50
N GLU A 355 -15.33 -20.75 -6.78
CA GLU A 355 -14.27 -20.57 -7.78
C GLU A 355 -13.12 -19.80 -7.15
N SER A 356 -11.91 -20.19 -7.52
CA SER A 356 -10.68 -19.57 -6.99
C SER A 356 -10.50 -18.11 -7.44
N PHE A 357 -11.20 -17.69 -8.48
CA PHE A 357 -11.26 -16.32 -9.02
C PHE A 357 -12.43 -16.22 -10.01
N ARG A 358 -12.84 -14.98 -10.35
CA ARG A 358 -13.96 -14.73 -11.26
C ARG A 358 -13.56 -15.03 -12.71
N ILE A 359 -14.47 -15.65 -13.45
CA ILE A 359 -14.29 -15.93 -14.89
C ILE A 359 -15.54 -15.52 -15.66
N ILE A 360 -15.33 -14.99 -16.86
CA ILE A 360 -16.38 -14.59 -17.80
C ILE A 360 -16.77 -15.74 -18.75
N GLY A 361 -18.00 -15.70 -19.26
CA GLY A 361 -18.50 -16.66 -20.25
C GLY A 361 -18.60 -18.08 -19.68
N LYS A 362 -19.19 -18.18 -18.48
CA LYS A 362 -19.43 -19.44 -17.79
C LYS A 362 -20.64 -20.15 -18.37
N THR A 363 -20.58 -21.47 -18.42
CA THR A 363 -21.63 -22.32 -18.98
C THR A 363 -21.77 -23.58 -18.14
N LEU A 364 -22.97 -23.85 -17.65
CA LEU A 364 -23.32 -25.12 -17.02
C LEU A 364 -23.80 -26.10 -18.08
N ARG A 365 -23.29 -27.33 -18.06
CA ARG A 365 -23.81 -28.41 -18.89
C ARG A 365 -24.30 -29.56 -18.01
N VAL A 366 -25.47 -30.07 -18.34
CA VAL A 366 -26.15 -31.15 -17.63
C VAL A 366 -26.43 -32.27 -18.62
N TRP A 367 -25.98 -33.49 -18.30
CA TRP A 367 -26.23 -34.70 -19.08
C TRP A 367 -27.05 -35.69 -18.27
N SER A 368 -27.98 -36.38 -18.91
CA SER A 368 -28.53 -37.60 -18.34
C SER A 368 -27.48 -38.71 -18.40
N VAL A 369 -27.27 -39.41 -17.28
CA VAL A 369 -26.35 -40.57 -17.22
C VAL A 369 -26.94 -41.78 -17.93
N TRP A 370 -28.27 -41.92 -17.97
CA TRP A 370 -28.92 -43.06 -18.64
C TRP A 370 -29.19 -42.82 -20.12
N ARG A 371 -29.16 -41.56 -20.55
CA ARG A 371 -29.28 -41.20 -21.97
C ARG A 371 -28.05 -40.41 -22.43
N PRO A 372 -26.85 -41.01 -22.38
CA PRO A 372 -25.61 -40.34 -22.77
C PRO A 372 -25.56 -39.97 -24.26
N TRP A 373 -26.47 -40.51 -25.07
CA TRP A 373 -26.65 -40.17 -26.49
C TRP A 373 -27.46 -38.88 -26.73
N GLU A 374 -28.16 -38.37 -25.71
CA GLU A 374 -28.86 -37.09 -25.81
C GLU A 374 -27.88 -35.92 -25.63
N GLU A 375 -28.11 -34.82 -26.35
CA GLU A 375 -27.28 -33.63 -26.21
C GLU A 375 -27.44 -33.01 -24.81
N PRO A 376 -26.33 -32.56 -24.19
CA PRO A 376 -26.41 -31.91 -22.89
C PRO A 376 -27.20 -30.61 -22.94
N ARG A 377 -28.06 -30.44 -21.93
CA ARG A 377 -28.66 -29.14 -21.65
C ARG A 377 -27.58 -28.18 -21.22
N THR A 378 -27.61 -26.99 -21.80
CA THR A 378 -26.57 -25.98 -21.65
C THR A 378 -27.23 -24.70 -21.13
N PHE A 379 -26.72 -24.18 -20.02
CA PHE A 379 -27.23 -22.97 -19.37
C PHE A 379 -26.10 -21.94 -19.28
N GLU A 380 -26.37 -20.72 -19.73
CA GLU A 380 -25.44 -19.61 -19.59
C GLU A 380 -25.48 -19.07 -18.16
N ILE A 381 -24.30 -18.78 -17.60
CA ILE A 381 -24.15 -18.24 -16.25
C ILE A 381 -23.64 -16.81 -16.38
N GLY A 382 -24.26 -15.88 -15.66
CA GLY A 382 -23.77 -14.51 -15.60
C GLY A 382 -22.35 -14.44 -15.02
N ASP A 383 -21.54 -13.50 -15.54
CA ASP A 383 -20.11 -13.42 -15.19
C ASP A 383 -19.87 -13.27 -13.66
N ASN A 384 -20.81 -12.62 -12.95
CA ASN A 384 -20.73 -12.40 -11.50
C ASN A 384 -21.48 -13.45 -10.67
N ASP A 385 -22.20 -14.37 -11.30
CA ASP A 385 -23.04 -15.33 -10.59
C ASP A 385 -22.19 -16.47 -10.03
N ARG A 386 -22.56 -16.93 -8.84
CA ARG A 386 -21.98 -18.11 -8.14
C ARG A 386 -23.03 -19.21 -7.88
N ALA A 387 -24.23 -18.96 -8.39
CA ALA A 387 -25.35 -19.88 -8.35
C ALA A 387 -26.17 -19.69 -9.62
N ILE A 388 -26.84 -20.75 -10.07
CA ILE A 388 -27.82 -20.68 -11.15
C ILE A 388 -28.99 -21.61 -10.81
N GLY A 389 -30.20 -21.07 -10.91
CA GLY A 389 -31.44 -21.85 -10.90
C GLY A 389 -31.64 -22.47 -12.28
N ILE A 390 -31.81 -23.78 -12.34
CA ILE A 390 -32.09 -24.52 -13.56
C ILE A 390 -33.39 -25.28 -13.42
N GLU A 391 -34.19 -25.24 -14.49
CA GLU A 391 -35.38 -26.06 -14.60
C GLU A 391 -35.02 -27.36 -15.32
N LEU A 392 -35.18 -28.49 -14.62
CA LEU A 392 -34.93 -29.82 -15.15
C LEU A 392 -36.19 -30.65 -14.97
N SER A 393 -36.54 -31.44 -15.98
CA SER A 393 -37.65 -32.39 -15.82
C SER A 393 -37.22 -33.53 -14.90
N SER A 394 -38.19 -34.21 -14.29
CA SER A 394 -37.95 -35.39 -13.45
C SER A 394 -37.09 -36.46 -14.14
N ASP A 395 -37.21 -36.57 -15.47
CA ASP A 395 -36.49 -37.54 -16.28
C ASP A 395 -35.01 -37.18 -16.47
N ASP A 396 -34.67 -35.89 -16.39
CA ASP A 396 -33.29 -35.41 -16.52
C ASP A 396 -32.52 -35.50 -15.21
N LEU A 397 -33.21 -35.56 -14.06
CA LEU A 397 -32.58 -35.44 -12.75
C LEU A 397 -31.95 -36.73 -12.25
N ASN A 398 -32.39 -37.92 -12.69
CA ASN A 398 -31.95 -39.15 -12.02
C ASN A 398 -31.47 -40.29 -12.92
N PRO A 399 -30.19 -40.69 -12.78
CA PRO A 399 -28.99 -39.88 -12.56
C PRO A 399 -28.62 -38.94 -13.70
N ALA A 400 -28.11 -37.77 -13.30
CA ALA A 400 -27.47 -36.77 -14.17
C ALA A 400 -25.99 -36.61 -13.83
N SER A 401 -25.17 -36.26 -14.83
CA SER A 401 -23.83 -35.74 -14.66
C SER A 401 -23.84 -34.24 -14.93
N ILE A 402 -23.16 -33.46 -14.10
CA ILE A 402 -23.12 -32.01 -14.21
C ILE A 402 -21.66 -31.57 -14.37
N VAL A 403 -21.39 -30.80 -15.42
CA VAL A 403 -20.08 -30.24 -15.68
C VAL A 403 -20.22 -28.74 -15.80
N LEU A 404 -19.41 -28.03 -15.02
CA LEU A 404 -19.28 -26.60 -15.14
C LEU A 404 -18.10 -26.30 -16.09
N LYS A 405 -18.34 -25.43 -17.07
CA LYS A 405 -17.36 -25.05 -18.09
C LYS A 405 -17.25 -23.53 -18.18
N SER A 406 -16.08 -23.05 -18.52
CA SER A 406 -15.86 -21.68 -18.99
C SER A 406 -15.49 -21.75 -20.47
N LEU A 407 -16.05 -20.85 -21.29
CA LEU A 407 -15.72 -20.78 -22.71
C LEU A 407 -14.30 -20.26 -22.95
N SER A 408 -13.78 -19.46 -22.01
CA SER A 408 -12.48 -18.80 -22.11
C SER A 408 -11.32 -19.67 -21.62
N HIS A 409 -11.58 -20.65 -20.74
CA HIS A 409 -10.63 -21.70 -20.39
C HIS A 409 -11.05 -23.04 -20.98
N ARG A 410 -10.26 -23.59 -21.93
CA ARG A 410 -10.48 -24.93 -22.53
C ARG A 410 -10.32 -26.10 -21.53
N SER A 411 -10.32 -25.85 -20.22
CA SER A 411 -10.20 -26.84 -19.17
C SER A 411 -11.57 -27.25 -18.62
N TRP A 412 -11.80 -28.56 -18.52
CA TRP A 412 -13.00 -29.16 -17.97
C TRP A 412 -12.86 -29.36 -16.46
N THR A 413 -13.91 -29.05 -15.70
CA THR A 413 -14.04 -29.51 -14.32
C THR A 413 -15.35 -30.29 -14.20
N SER A 414 -15.24 -31.62 -14.34
CA SER A 414 -16.37 -32.53 -14.24
C SER A 414 -16.59 -32.95 -12.79
N PHE A 415 -17.81 -32.83 -12.31
CA PHE A 415 -18.22 -33.50 -11.09
C PHE A 415 -19.15 -34.65 -11.46
N LEU A 416 -18.89 -35.82 -10.89
CA LEU A 416 -19.79 -36.96 -11.02
C LEU A 416 -20.30 -37.29 -9.63
N LYS A 417 -21.63 -37.42 -9.54
CA LYS A 417 -22.43 -38.14 -8.53
C LYS A 417 -23.30 -37.24 -7.65
N THR A 418 -24.59 -37.23 -7.99
CA THR A 418 -25.66 -37.33 -7.00
C THR A 418 -26.50 -38.55 -7.35
N ARG A 419 -26.53 -39.54 -6.45
CA ARG A 419 -27.76 -40.35 -6.30
C ARG A 419 -28.69 -39.42 -5.54
N TRP A 420 -29.74 -38.97 -6.21
CA TRP A 420 -30.83 -38.20 -5.61
C TRP A 420 -31.73 -39.12 -4.78
#